data_AF-A0A6J8B7Z3-F1
#
_entry.id   AF-A0A6J8B7Z3-F1
#
_cell.length_a   1.000
_cell.length_b   1.000
_cell.length_c   1.000
_cell.angle_alpha   90.00
_cell.angle_beta   90.00
_cell.angle_gamma   90.00
#
_symmetry.space_group_name_H-M   'P 1'
#
loop_
_entity.id
_entity.type
_entity.pdbx_description
1 polymer ?
#
loop_
_entity_poly.entity_id
_entity_poly.type
_entity_poly.pdbx_seq_one_letter_code
_entity_poly.pdbx_strand_id
1 'polypeptide(L)'
;MWMDWLKNFSSRFQNVQYEDSVQNKIEKLVWDQFPSIASYMKTQQKSCSFKSLACLVGSITPDDFEVGTHLEIHKRLNFKFVSKVLGFTEEDRNQYQIQATEIADTAFRRIDVTLREIASQDVRFNVTSVADILRIIDNTVDDHNNNKSKNMHFNLLPPYKALLIQHVVSFITLFFTNEEDAYTRRHSLRGQLEEYRETAWQLFKNVLEKKTEDHITAVFFKQALAKSVIDHVIDLIPLDIQETMMLKFSHQKYSIIRDVMEYIAEHGDFEECYRYISDPNTFVQEWLTKQMHTCIFDKMQGNRNQYAIFAQKHVRKICIEIEKAVEGASTAAGNKFSRNIKCHSPVKRWMASFSSQLNNAHVLPISEYNFSHVTEKSDIDVINFTQIVLEQLKETEETICRYFMNTNSNNIKWKISPVKQLMDQLWGCTSTCPFCSEPCKSTDKDHTELGVDHQCLQHRIEGFYGTKWKHSDKLVISFCNVDVQCDTLLFSYQNKGCEEEWIAYKEYKTKYPQWYIEPSPDTSKYWMWMLCRYQKEFEAKHKRKFESIPRSWKNLSMKEALRSLKH
;
A
#
# COMPACT_ATOMS: atom_id res chain seq x y z
N MET A 1 -4.67 4.02 41.44
CA MET A 1 -6.13 3.81 41.66
C MET A 1 -6.92 3.62 40.37
N TRP A 2 -7.19 4.64 39.52
CA TRP A 2 -7.98 4.44 38.27
C TRP A 2 -7.30 3.47 37.29
N MET A 3 -6.00 3.62 37.06
CA MET A 3 -5.22 2.71 36.20
C MET A 3 -5.14 1.28 36.77
N ASP A 4 -5.13 1.12 38.10
CA ASP A 4 -5.11 -0.19 38.76
C ASP A 4 -6.49 -0.86 38.72
N TRP A 5 -7.55 -0.06 38.82
CA TRP A 5 -8.93 -0.53 38.64
C TRP A 5 -9.20 -0.94 37.20
N LEU A 6 -8.79 -0.15 36.21
CA LEU A 6 -8.87 -0.49 34.78
C LEU A 6 -8.08 -1.76 34.44
N LYS A 7 -6.85 -1.89 34.96
CA LYS A 7 -6.06 -3.13 34.82
C LYS A 7 -6.84 -4.34 35.36
N ASN A 8 -7.36 -4.23 36.58
CA ASN A 8 -8.13 -5.31 37.23
C ASN A 8 -9.50 -5.59 36.59
N PHE A 9 -10.13 -4.60 35.99
CA PHE A 9 -11.42 -4.76 35.30
C PHE A 9 -11.21 -5.40 33.93
N SER A 10 -10.25 -4.89 33.13
CA SER A 10 -9.94 -5.43 31.80
C SER A 10 -9.41 -6.88 31.85
N SER A 11 -8.64 -7.25 32.89
CA SER A 11 -8.12 -8.60 33.04
C SER A 11 -9.22 -9.65 33.28
N ARG A 12 -10.40 -9.23 33.77
CA ARG A 12 -11.57 -10.10 33.94
C ARG A 12 -12.31 -10.40 32.64
N PHE A 13 -12.11 -9.61 31.59
CA PHE A 13 -12.69 -9.82 30.26
C PHE A 13 -11.72 -10.44 29.25
N GLN A 14 -10.44 -10.65 29.61
CA GLN A 14 -9.45 -11.32 28.75
C GLN A 14 -9.69 -12.84 28.58
N ASN A 15 -10.69 -13.41 29.25
CA ASN A 15 -11.05 -14.83 29.16
C ASN A 15 -12.23 -15.08 28.21
N VAL A 16 -12.22 -14.48 27.01
CA VAL A 16 -13.09 -14.92 25.91
C VAL A 16 -12.27 -15.83 25.01
N GLN A 17 -12.85 -16.99 24.69
CA GLN A 17 -12.20 -18.16 24.08
C GLN A 17 -11.22 -17.84 22.94
N TYR A 18 -10.09 -18.56 22.97
CA TYR A 18 -9.03 -18.61 21.96
C TYR A 18 -9.58 -18.58 20.53
N GLU A 19 -9.58 -17.40 19.90
CA GLU A 19 -9.33 -17.39 18.46
C GLU A 19 -7.95 -18.01 18.23
N ASP A 20 -7.82 -18.86 17.21
CA ASP A 20 -6.51 -19.33 16.76
C ASP A 20 -5.58 -18.11 16.62
N SER A 21 -4.42 -18.18 17.28
CA SER A 21 -3.45 -17.08 17.23
C SER A 21 -3.14 -16.72 15.77
N VAL A 22 -2.81 -15.45 15.50
CA VAL A 22 -2.38 -15.00 14.16
C VAL A 22 -1.34 -15.97 13.58
N GLN A 23 -0.41 -16.40 14.42
CA GLN A 23 0.55 -17.46 14.10
C GLN A 23 -0.13 -18.76 13.63
N ASN A 24 -1.02 -19.38 14.41
CA ASN A 24 -1.70 -20.61 14.02
C ASN A 24 -2.45 -20.48 12.67
N LYS A 25 -3.14 -19.35 12.45
CA LYS A 25 -3.88 -19.08 11.20
C LYS A 25 -2.93 -19.02 9.99
N ILE A 26 -1.78 -18.34 10.14
CA ILE A 26 -0.74 -18.28 9.11
C ILE A 26 -0.12 -19.67 8.88
N GLU A 27 0.27 -20.38 9.94
CA GLU A 27 0.88 -21.70 9.85
C GLU A 27 -0.03 -22.67 9.10
N LYS A 28 -1.32 -22.69 9.45
CA LYS A 28 -2.33 -23.53 8.80
C LYS A 28 -2.44 -23.23 7.30
N LEU A 29 -2.56 -21.95 6.93
CA LEU A 29 -2.64 -21.53 5.53
C LEU A 29 -1.42 -22.01 4.72
N VAL A 30 -0.22 -21.84 5.27
CA VAL A 30 1.03 -22.23 4.58
C VAL A 30 1.08 -23.75 4.38
N TRP A 31 0.68 -24.53 5.39
CA TRP A 31 0.62 -25.98 5.26
C TRP A 31 -0.40 -26.45 4.23
N ASP A 32 -1.55 -25.80 4.15
CA ASP A 32 -2.62 -26.12 3.21
C ASP A 32 -2.22 -25.76 1.77
N GLN A 33 -1.60 -24.59 1.55
CA GLN A 33 -1.22 -24.12 0.21
C GLN A 33 0.07 -24.76 -0.32
N PHE A 34 1.00 -25.14 0.56
CA PHE A 34 2.31 -25.66 0.16
C PHE A 34 2.69 -26.97 0.86
N PRO A 35 2.05 -28.11 0.50
CA PRO A 35 2.36 -29.42 1.10
C PRO A 35 3.83 -29.85 0.88
N SER A 36 4.47 -29.35 -0.19
CA SER A 36 5.88 -29.58 -0.49
C SER A 36 6.82 -28.99 0.57
N ILE A 37 6.42 -27.91 1.25
CA ILE A 37 7.15 -27.35 2.40
C ILE A 37 7.13 -28.33 3.56
N ALA A 38 6.00 -29.01 3.81
CA ALA A 38 5.89 -30.02 4.86
C ALA A 38 6.79 -31.22 4.60
N SER A 39 6.85 -31.66 3.35
CA SER A 39 7.76 -32.71 2.91
C SER A 39 9.23 -32.29 3.12
N TYR A 40 9.60 -31.08 2.67
CA TYR A 40 10.96 -30.56 2.84
C TYR A 40 11.36 -30.40 4.32
N MET A 41 10.50 -29.82 5.17
CA MET A 41 10.80 -29.66 6.60
C MET A 41 10.96 -31.00 7.32
N LYS A 42 10.15 -32.01 6.96
CA LYS A 42 10.29 -33.39 7.48
C LYS A 42 11.64 -34.02 7.09
N THR A 43 12.12 -33.76 5.87
CA THR A 43 13.44 -34.27 5.42
C THR A 43 14.62 -33.61 6.13
N GLN A 44 14.46 -32.39 6.67
CA GLN A 44 15.53 -31.63 7.34
C GLN A 44 15.65 -31.90 8.86
N GLN A 45 14.90 -32.87 9.42
CA GLN A 45 14.89 -33.21 10.85
C GLN A 45 14.68 -32.02 11.82
N LYS A 46 13.99 -30.96 11.39
CA LYS A 46 13.63 -29.83 12.26
C LYS A 46 12.23 -30.04 12.85
N SER A 47 11.97 -29.53 14.05
CA SER A 47 10.64 -29.65 14.66
C SER A 47 9.59 -28.99 13.75
N CYS A 48 8.44 -29.64 13.58
CA CYS A 48 7.37 -29.20 12.67
C CYS A 48 6.63 -27.93 13.14
N SER A 49 7.24 -27.08 13.97
CA SER A 49 6.65 -25.83 14.46
C SER A 49 7.46 -24.62 14.00
N PHE A 50 6.80 -23.52 13.60
CA PHE A 50 7.51 -22.30 13.20
C PHE A 50 8.24 -21.62 14.36
N LYS A 51 7.95 -21.97 15.63
CA LYS A 51 8.76 -21.58 16.80
C LYS A 51 10.22 -22.02 16.68
N SER A 52 10.49 -23.15 16.02
CA SER A 52 11.87 -23.60 15.77
C SER A 52 12.62 -22.74 14.73
N LEU A 53 11.88 -21.95 13.94
CA LEU A 53 12.44 -21.10 12.89
C LEU A 53 12.82 -19.71 13.37
N ALA A 54 12.11 -19.17 14.36
CA ALA A 54 12.54 -17.96 15.06
C ALA A 54 13.95 -18.13 15.69
N CYS A 55 14.30 -19.34 16.13
CA CYS A 55 15.64 -19.67 16.63
C CYS A 55 16.74 -19.67 15.55
N LEU A 56 16.40 -19.77 14.26
CA LEU A 56 17.38 -19.79 13.15
C LEU A 56 17.74 -18.40 12.64
N VAL A 57 16.92 -17.38 12.91
CA VAL A 57 17.09 -16.02 12.37
C VAL A 57 17.96 -15.13 13.28
N GLY A 58 18.26 -15.58 14.50
CA GLY A 58 18.92 -14.73 15.49
C GLY A 58 17.94 -13.69 16.04
N SER A 59 18.15 -13.31 17.30
CA SER A 59 17.31 -12.39 18.08
C SER A 59 17.11 -11.04 17.38
N ILE A 60 16.00 -10.91 16.63
CA ILE A 60 15.46 -9.63 16.17
C ILE A 60 14.75 -9.00 17.37
N THR A 61 15.10 -7.76 17.71
CA THR A 61 14.50 -7.03 18.82
C THR A 61 13.41 -6.07 18.33
N PRO A 62 12.46 -5.68 19.20
CA PRO A 62 11.40 -4.73 18.85
C PRO A 62 11.90 -3.36 18.38
N ASP A 63 13.13 -2.97 18.72
CA ASP A 63 13.73 -1.69 18.30
C ASP A 63 14.27 -1.71 16.86
N ASP A 64 14.33 -2.89 16.22
CA ASP A 64 14.77 -3.09 14.82
C ASP A 64 13.61 -2.88 13.80
N PHE A 65 12.47 -2.33 14.24
CA PHE A 65 11.18 -2.32 13.52
C PHE A 65 10.73 -0.95 13.01
N GLU A 66 11.65 -0.10 12.55
CA GLU A 66 11.26 1.06 11.74
C GLU A 66 11.07 0.64 10.27
N VAL A 67 9.87 0.89 9.75
CA VAL A 67 9.51 0.68 8.33
C VAL A 67 10.54 1.38 7.44
N GLY A 68 11.41 0.60 6.80
CA GLY A 68 12.53 1.08 5.98
C GLY A 68 13.90 0.50 6.36
N THR A 69 14.10 0.10 7.62
CA THR A 69 15.35 -0.54 8.11
C THR A 69 15.41 -2.05 7.78
N HIS A 70 14.28 -2.65 7.43
CA HIS A 70 14.16 -4.09 7.12
C HIS A 70 15.06 -4.55 5.98
N LEU A 71 15.20 -3.75 4.91
CA LEU A 71 15.96 -4.11 3.70
C LEU A 71 17.43 -4.46 4.03
N GLU A 72 18.00 -3.87 5.07
CA GLU A 72 19.40 -4.01 5.46
C GLU A 72 19.67 -5.27 6.30
N ILE A 73 18.71 -5.66 7.15
CA ILE A 73 18.71 -6.92 7.90
C ILE A 73 18.52 -8.11 6.93
N HIS A 74 17.67 -7.96 5.91
CA HIS A 74 17.44 -8.96 4.87
C HIS A 74 18.71 -9.25 4.04
N LYS A 75 19.47 -8.22 3.64
CA LYS A 75 20.72 -8.38 2.87
C LYS A 75 21.74 -9.30 3.56
N ARG A 76 21.83 -9.28 4.90
CA ARG A 76 22.76 -10.14 5.67
C ARG A 76 22.29 -11.60 5.79
N LEU A 77 20.98 -11.83 5.82
CA LEU A 77 20.38 -13.18 5.93
C LEU A 77 20.41 -13.91 4.56
N ASN A 78 20.26 -13.16 3.46
CA ASN A 78 20.27 -13.68 2.09
C ASN A 78 21.62 -14.35 1.72
N PHE A 79 22.76 -13.79 2.18
CA PHE A 79 24.09 -14.37 1.91
C PHE A 79 24.31 -15.76 2.51
N LYS A 80 23.87 -15.99 3.76
CA LYS A 80 23.95 -17.31 4.43
C LYS A 80 22.93 -18.31 3.86
N PHE A 81 21.77 -17.82 3.45
CA PHE A 81 20.67 -18.60 2.89
C PHE A 81 21.02 -19.25 1.55
N VAL A 82 21.57 -18.48 0.60
CA VAL A 82 21.82 -18.96 -0.77
C VAL A 82 23.06 -19.88 -0.85
N SER A 83 24.10 -19.61 -0.04
CA SER A 83 25.33 -20.40 -0.02
C SER A 83 25.14 -21.88 0.37
N LYS A 84 24.08 -22.20 1.13
CA LYS A 84 23.81 -23.55 1.65
C LYS A 84 23.10 -24.47 0.64
N VAL A 85 22.55 -23.93 -0.44
CA VAL A 85 21.57 -24.62 -1.31
C VAL A 85 22.15 -25.01 -2.67
N LEU A 86 23.16 -24.32 -3.19
CA LEU A 86 23.55 -24.39 -4.60
C LEU A 86 24.83 -25.21 -4.85
N GLY A 87 24.85 -26.51 -4.55
CA GLY A 87 26.02 -27.40 -4.69
C GLY A 87 26.68 -27.48 -6.09
N PHE A 88 27.45 -26.45 -6.48
CA PHE A 88 28.19 -26.30 -7.74
C PHE A 88 29.63 -25.82 -7.51
N THR A 89 30.41 -25.61 -8.56
CA THR A 89 31.79 -25.05 -8.59
C THR A 89 31.85 -23.59 -8.11
N GLU A 90 33.02 -23.11 -7.65
CA GLU A 90 33.16 -21.85 -6.88
C GLU A 90 32.83 -20.56 -7.65
N GLU A 91 33.12 -20.48 -8.94
CA GLU A 91 32.84 -19.31 -9.78
C GLU A 91 31.38 -19.25 -10.25
N ASP A 92 30.79 -20.39 -10.66
CA ASP A 92 29.38 -20.51 -11.02
C ASP A 92 28.46 -20.26 -9.81
N ARG A 93 28.88 -20.71 -8.62
CA ARG A 93 28.15 -20.46 -7.36
C ARG A 93 27.91 -18.97 -7.14
N ASN A 94 28.90 -18.11 -7.39
CA ASN A 94 28.77 -16.67 -7.11
C ASN A 94 27.76 -15.99 -8.04
N GLN A 95 27.69 -16.36 -9.33
CA GLN A 95 26.75 -15.74 -10.27
C GLN A 95 25.30 -16.15 -10.01
N TYR A 96 25.04 -17.45 -9.88
CA TYR A 96 23.68 -17.94 -9.61
C TYR A 96 23.20 -17.50 -8.22
N GLN A 97 24.11 -17.37 -7.25
CA GLN A 97 23.80 -16.84 -5.93
C GLN A 97 23.34 -15.38 -5.98
N ILE A 98 24.04 -14.52 -6.72
CA ILE A 98 23.64 -13.12 -6.91
C ILE A 98 22.25 -13.04 -7.55
N GLN A 99 22.03 -13.83 -8.61
CA GLN A 99 20.76 -13.86 -9.33
C GLN A 99 19.59 -14.34 -8.46
N ALA A 100 19.77 -15.40 -7.66
CA ALA A 100 18.77 -15.85 -6.70
C ALA A 100 18.49 -14.78 -5.63
N THR A 101 19.54 -14.14 -5.11
CA THR A 101 19.42 -13.04 -4.13
C THR A 101 18.57 -11.89 -4.68
N GLU A 102 18.78 -11.49 -5.95
CA GLU A 102 18.02 -10.42 -6.59
C GLU A 102 16.53 -10.75 -6.74
N ILE A 103 16.19 -12.01 -7.00
CA ILE A 103 14.80 -12.48 -7.07
C ILE A 103 14.15 -12.42 -5.70
N ALA A 104 14.85 -12.88 -4.65
CA ALA A 104 14.38 -12.74 -3.28
C ALA A 104 14.17 -11.26 -2.91
N ASP A 105 15.15 -10.39 -3.19
CA ASP A 105 15.05 -8.96 -2.91
C ASP A 105 13.88 -8.31 -3.65
N THR A 106 13.59 -8.75 -4.87
CA THR A 106 12.40 -8.30 -5.63
C THR A 106 11.10 -8.73 -4.95
N ALA A 107 11.00 -10.00 -4.52
CA ALA A 107 9.85 -10.48 -3.77
C ALA A 107 9.67 -9.69 -2.46
N PHE A 108 10.74 -9.48 -1.69
CA PHE A 108 10.68 -8.72 -0.43
C PHE A 108 10.28 -7.27 -0.64
N ARG A 109 10.76 -6.59 -1.69
CA ARG A 109 10.31 -5.21 -2.01
C ARG A 109 8.83 -5.15 -2.31
N ARG A 110 8.32 -6.06 -3.15
CA ARG A 110 6.88 -6.15 -3.46
C ARG A 110 6.06 -6.38 -2.19
N ILE A 111 6.53 -7.29 -1.32
CA ILE A 111 5.88 -7.60 -0.03
C ILE A 111 5.92 -6.38 0.89
N ASP A 112 7.06 -5.70 1.04
CA ASP A 112 7.20 -4.50 1.89
C ASP A 112 6.21 -3.40 1.48
N VAL A 113 6.05 -3.17 0.18
CA VAL A 113 5.04 -2.23 -0.33
C VAL A 113 3.61 -2.66 0.05
N THR A 114 3.27 -3.95 -0.07
CA THR A 114 1.98 -4.48 0.37
C THR A 114 1.78 -4.35 1.89
N LEU A 115 2.81 -4.62 2.69
CA LEU A 115 2.74 -4.51 4.15
C LEU A 115 2.56 -3.06 4.60
N ARG A 116 3.24 -2.09 3.95
CA ARG A 116 3.01 -0.66 4.22
C ARG A 116 1.58 -0.25 3.91
N GLU A 117 1.01 -0.77 2.83
CA GLU A 117 -0.38 -0.53 2.49
C GLU A 117 -1.33 -1.08 3.57
N ILE A 118 -1.11 -2.32 4.02
CA ILE A 118 -1.89 -2.94 5.10
C ILE A 118 -1.74 -2.13 6.40
N ALA A 119 -0.52 -1.76 6.77
CA ALA A 119 -0.25 -0.97 7.97
C ALA A 119 -0.93 0.41 7.92
N SER A 120 -1.16 0.97 6.74
CA SER A 120 -1.87 2.24 6.59
C SER A 120 -3.39 2.14 6.84
N GLN A 121 -3.93 0.92 6.95
CA GLN A 121 -5.38 0.68 7.06
C GLN A 121 -5.83 0.43 8.50
N ASP A 122 -7.08 0.76 8.82
CA ASP A 122 -7.73 0.39 10.10
C ASP A 122 -8.53 -0.91 9.96
N VAL A 123 -7.83 -2.02 9.69
CA VAL A 123 -8.48 -3.32 9.46
C VAL A 123 -7.90 -4.39 10.37
N ARG A 124 -8.77 -5.32 10.79
CA ARG A 124 -8.38 -6.51 11.55
C ARG A 124 -7.55 -7.45 10.69
N PHE A 125 -6.68 -8.26 11.31
CA PHE A 125 -5.95 -9.30 10.61
C PHE A 125 -6.89 -10.19 9.78
N ASN A 126 -6.53 -10.37 8.51
CA ASN A 126 -7.22 -11.27 7.58
C ASN A 126 -6.20 -12.22 6.93
N VAL A 127 -6.52 -13.52 6.99
CA VAL A 127 -5.70 -14.58 6.39
C VAL A 127 -5.59 -14.44 4.86
N THR A 128 -6.54 -13.76 4.20
CA THR A 128 -6.44 -13.48 2.75
C THR A 128 -5.24 -12.59 2.42
N SER A 129 -4.88 -11.64 3.29
CA SER A 129 -3.70 -10.80 3.11
C SER A 129 -2.41 -11.61 3.10
N VAL A 130 -2.37 -12.70 3.87
CA VAL A 130 -1.25 -13.65 3.88
C VAL A 130 -1.21 -14.43 2.57
N ALA A 131 -2.37 -14.88 2.08
CA ALA A 131 -2.46 -15.57 0.79
C ALA A 131 -2.00 -14.67 -0.38
N ASP A 132 -2.34 -13.38 -0.37
CA ASP A 132 -1.85 -12.42 -1.37
C ASP A 132 -0.32 -12.26 -1.32
N ILE A 133 0.26 -12.18 -0.12
CA ILE A 133 1.72 -12.14 0.07
C ILE A 133 2.39 -13.42 -0.45
N LEU A 134 1.83 -14.59 -0.17
CA LEU A 134 2.35 -15.86 -0.69
C LEU A 134 2.26 -15.92 -2.22
N ARG A 135 1.18 -15.38 -2.80
CA ARG A 135 1.04 -15.25 -4.26
C ARG A 135 2.09 -14.32 -4.88
N ILE A 136 2.55 -13.29 -4.17
CA ILE A 136 3.69 -12.47 -4.64
C ILE A 136 4.96 -13.32 -4.79
N ILE A 137 5.21 -14.23 -3.86
CA ILE A 137 6.35 -15.16 -3.94
C ILE A 137 6.18 -16.10 -5.12
N ASP A 138 5.00 -16.72 -5.25
CA ASP A 138 4.68 -17.60 -6.36
C ASP A 138 4.91 -16.91 -7.70
N ASN A 139 4.28 -15.76 -7.90
CA ASN A 139 4.40 -14.99 -9.13
C ASN A 139 5.85 -14.56 -9.38
N THR A 140 6.61 -14.14 -8.36
CA THR A 140 8.00 -13.70 -8.57
C THR A 140 8.91 -14.86 -8.97
N VAL A 141 8.72 -16.05 -8.38
CA VAL A 141 9.48 -17.26 -8.74
C VAL A 141 9.03 -17.79 -10.10
N ASP A 142 7.73 -17.82 -10.37
CA ASP A 142 7.16 -18.31 -11.62
C ASP A 142 7.48 -17.35 -12.77
N ASP A 143 7.47 -16.03 -12.55
CA ASP A 143 7.94 -15.03 -13.51
C ASP A 143 9.40 -15.27 -13.86
N HIS A 144 10.27 -15.57 -12.90
CA HIS A 144 11.65 -15.93 -13.22
C HIS A 144 11.74 -17.25 -14.00
N ASN A 145 11.01 -18.27 -13.57
CA ASN A 145 11.01 -19.60 -14.17
C ASN A 145 10.29 -19.66 -15.53
N ASN A 146 9.42 -18.71 -15.86
CA ASN A 146 8.61 -18.72 -17.09
C ASN A 146 8.95 -17.56 -18.03
N ASN A 147 9.35 -16.40 -17.51
CA ASN A 147 9.75 -15.24 -18.30
C ASN A 147 11.24 -15.32 -18.64
N LYS A 148 11.56 -16.27 -19.52
CA LYS A 148 12.92 -16.71 -19.83
C LYS A 148 13.62 -15.92 -20.95
N SER A 149 13.19 -14.68 -21.21
CA SER A 149 13.95 -13.71 -22.02
C SER A 149 15.18 -13.17 -21.27
N LYS A 150 15.20 -13.33 -19.95
CA LYS A 150 16.34 -13.05 -19.09
C LYS A 150 17.40 -14.11 -19.36
N ASN A 151 18.63 -13.73 -19.70
CA ASN A 151 19.82 -14.60 -19.82
C ASN A 151 20.21 -15.27 -18.48
N MET A 152 19.25 -15.83 -17.75
CA MET A 152 19.37 -16.58 -16.52
C MET A 152 19.13 -18.04 -16.89
N HIS A 153 20.18 -18.85 -16.85
CA HIS A 153 20.18 -20.22 -17.37
C HIS A 153 19.81 -21.27 -16.31
N PHE A 154 18.94 -20.92 -15.36
CA PHE A 154 18.56 -21.82 -14.29
C PHE A 154 17.11 -21.62 -13.87
N ASN A 155 16.48 -22.70 -13.38
CA ASN A 155 15.18 -22.63 -12.73
C ASN A 155 15.37 -22.67 -11.21
N LEU A 156 14.57 -21.89 -10.50
CA LEU A 156 14.43 -22.00 -9.05
C LEU A 156 13.59 -23.23 -8.72
N LEU A 157 14.22 -24.21 -8.06
CA LEU A 157 13.59 -25.47 -7.68
C LEU A 157 12.63 -25.29 -6.49
N PRO A 158 11.67 -26.22 -6.28
CA PRO A 158 10.75 -26.18 -5.15
C PRO A 158 11.40 -25.97 -3.76
N PRO A 159 12.60 -26.52 -3.44
CA PRO A 159 13.27 -26.23 -2.17
C PRO A 159 13.63 -24.77 -1.96
N TYR A 160 14.04 -24.05 -3.01
CA TYR A 160 14.34 -22.61 -2.91
C TYR A 160 13.07 -21.82 -2.55
N LYS A 161 11.98 -22.12 -3.26
CA LYS A 161 10.66 -21.52 -3.02
C LYS A 161 10.17 -21.79 -1.60
N ALA A 162 10.31 -23.03 -1.12
CA ALA A 162 9.97 -23.42 0.25
C ALA A 162 10.74 -22.61 1.31
N LEU A 163 12.05 -22.44 1.09
CA LEU A 163 12.91 -21.65 1.98
C LEU A 163 12.57 -20.15 1.94
N LEU A 164 12.23 -19.59 0.78
CA LEU A 164 11.81 -18.20 0.64
C LEU A 164 10.48 -17.94 1.36
N ILE A 165 9.49 -18.83 1.17
CA ILE A 165 8.21 -18.79 1.90
C ILE A 165 8.45 -18.85 3.40
N GLN A 166 9.31 -19.77 3.85
CA GLN A 166 9.64 -19.90 5.26
C GLN A 166 10.19 -18.61 5.86
N HIS A 167 11.08 -17.92 5.15
CA HIS A 167 11.64 -16.65 5.60
C HIS A 167 10.56 -15.56 5.64
N VAL A 168 9.78 -15.40 4.57
CA VAL A 168 8.71 -14.40 4.50
C VAL A 168 7.69 -14.65 5.61
N VAL A 169 7.26 -15.89 5.82
CA VAL A 169 6.28 -16.26 6.86
C VAL A 169 6.78 -15.87 8.25
N SER A 170 8.06 -16.10 8.56
CA SER A 170 8.64 -15.70 9.85
C SER A 170 8.55 -14.18 10.08
N PHE A 171 8.78 -13.39 9.04
CA PHE A 171 8.73 -11.94 9.07
C PHE A 171 7.29 -11.42 9.16
N ILE A 172 6.40 -11.87 8.28
CA ILE A 172 5.01 -11.38 8.24
C ILE A 172 4.21 -11.84 9.46
N THR A 173 4.55 -12.96 10.08
CA THR A 173 3.89 -13.41 11.33
C THR A 173 4.09 -12.40 12.43
N LEU A 174 5.32 -11.88 12.58
CA LEU A 174 5.61 -10.85 13.57
C LEU A 174 4.89 -9.54 13.22
N PHE A 175 4.92 -9.13 11.95
CA PHE A 175 4.17 -7.95 11.48
C PHE A 175 2.68 -8.05 11.79
N PHE A 176 2.00 -9.12 11.37
CA PHE A 176 0.56 -9.27 11.56
C PHE A 176 0.17 -9.44 13.03
N THR A 177 1.05 -10.04 13.84
CA THR A 177 0.83 -10.10 15.29
C THR A 177 0.86 -8.69 15.89
N ASN A 178 1.84 -7.86 15.50
CA ASN A 178 1.93 -6.49 15.97
C ASN A 178 0.74 -5.63 15.50
N GLU A 179 0.29 -5.79 14.26
CA GLU A 179 -0.87 -5.07 13.74
C GLU A 179 -2.18 -5.51 14.40
N GLU A 180 -2.40 -6.81 14.62
CA GLU A 180 -3.59 -7.31 15.34
C GLU A 180 -3.59 -6.82 16.80
N ASP A 181 -2.43 -6.81 17.45
CA ASP A 181 -2.26 -6.24 18.78
C ASP A 181 -2.57 -4.74 18.80
N ALA A 182 -2.06 -3.98 17.82
CA ALA A 182 -2.31 -2.55 17.73
C ALA A 182 -3.79 -2.25 17.43
N TYR A 183 -4.42 -3.04 16.57
CA TYR A 183 -5.86 -2.98 16.29
C TYR A 183 -6.67 -3.30 17.55
N THR A 184 -6.34 -4.40 18.23
CA THR A 184 -6.99 -4.81 19.48
C THR A 184 -6.82 -3.74 20.56
N ARG A 185 -5.64 -3.13 20.71
CA ARG A 185 -5.45 -2.01 21.66
C ARG A 185 -6.37 -0.84 21.36
N ARG A 186 -6.53 -0.43 20.09
CA ARG A 186 -7.43 0.65 19.66
C ARG A 186 -8.91 0.33 19.90
N HIS A 187 -9.32 -0.88 19.53
CA HIS A 187 -10.74 -1.26 19.50
C HIS A 187 -11.23 -2.04 20.72
N SER A 188 -10.33 -2.47 21.62
CA SER A 188 -10.70 -3.14 22.88
C SER A 188 -11.47 -2.21 23.82
N LEU A 189 -12.27 -2.81 24.71
CA LEU A 189 -12.92 -2.09 25.81
C LEU A 189 -11.92 -1.24 26.60
N ARG A 190 -10.70 -1.75 26.81
CA ARG A 190 -9.66 -1.00 27.50
C ARG A 190 -9.25 0.25 26.71
N GLY A 191 -8.96 0.12 25.42
CA GLY A 191 -8.61 1.25 24.56
C GLY A 191 -9.72 2.30 24.52
N GLN A 192 -10.96 1.86 24.34
CA GLN A 192 -12.13 2.72 24.38
C GLN A 192 -12.27 3.45 25.73
N LEU A 193 -11.99 2.77 26.85
CA LEU A 193 -12.01 3.38 28.18
C LEU A 193 -10.84 4.36 28.41
N GLU A 194 -9.68 4.09 27.81
CA GLU A 194 -8.52 4.99 27.83
C GLU A 194 -8.79 6.27 27.01
N GLU A 195 -9.44 6.16 25.85
CA GLU A 195 -9.96 7.32 25.10
C GLU A 195 -11.02 8.08 25.90
N TYR A 196 -11.93 7.35 26.56
CA TYR A 196 -12.99 7.92 27.39
C TYR A 196 -12.47 8.53 28.70
N ARG A 197 -11.19 8.40 29.04
CA ARG A 197 -10.63 8.89 30.32
C ARG A 197 -10.83 10.39 30.50
N GLU A 198 -10.55 11.19 29.46
CA GLU A 198 -10.72 12.65 29.56
C GLU A 198 -12.20 13.01 29.68
N THR A 199 -13.08 12.31 28.94
CA THR A 199 -14.52 12.41 29.14
C THR A 199 -14.91 12.12 30.59
N ALA A 200 -14.48 10.98 31.14
CA ALA A 200 -14.76 10.60 32.52
C ALA A 200 -14.28 11.64 33.54
N TRP A 201 -13.12 12.26 33.30
CA TRP A 201 -12.59 13.33 34.14
C TRP A 201 -13.45 14.61 34.07
N GLN A 202 -13.85 15.05 32.87
CA GLN A 202 -14.74 16.18 32.70
C GLN A 202 -16.09 15.95 33.37
N LEU A 203 -16.62 14.72 33.31
CA LEU A 203 -17.85 14.35 34.01
C LEU A 203 -17.71 14.48 35.52
N PHE A 204 -16.64 13.93 36.08
CA PHE A 204 -16.36 14.03 37.50
C PHE A 204 -16.29 15.50 37.94
N LYS A 205 -15.60 16.33 37.16
CA LYS A 205 -15.51 17.78 37.41
C LYS A 205 -16.88 18.46 37.34
N ASN A 206 -17.68 18.20 36.30
CA ASN A 206 -19.02 18.78 36.15
C ASN A 206 -19.96 18.40 37.31
N VAL A 207 -19.86 17.16 37.80
CA VAL A 207 -20.62 16.70 38.98
C VAL A 207 -20.17 17.45 40.24
N LEU A 208 -18.86 17.61 40.46
CA LEU A 208 -18.32 18.38 41.60
C LEU A 208 -18.75 19.85 41.55
N GLU A 209 -18.79 20.43 40.35
CA GLU A 209 -19.27 21.79 40.12
C GLU A 209 -20.80 21.93 40.19
N LYS A 210 -21.52 20.83 40.49
CA LYS A 210 -22.99 20.78 40.58
C LYS A 210 -23.67 21.27 39.30
N LYS A 211 -23.11 20.95 38.14
CA LYS A 211 -23.75 21.21 36.84
C LYS A 211 -25.05 20.41 36.74
N THR A 212 -26.01 20.96 36.00
CA THR A 212 -27.30 20.34 35.75
C THR A 212 -27.18 19.11 34.83
N GLU A 213 -28.16 18.20 34.87
CA GLU A 213 -28.10 16.93 34.15
C GLU A 213 -28.11 17.09 32.62
N ASP A 214 -28.85 18.08 32.13
CA ASP A 214 -28.84 18.54 30.73
C ASP A 214 -27.46 19.04 30.29
N HIS A 215 -26.75 19.81 31.13
CA HIS A 215 -25.40 20.28 30.85
C HIS A 215 -24.41 19.12 30.74
N ILE A 216 -24.44 18.19 31.70
CA ILE A 216 -23.61 16.98 31.67
C ILE A 216 -23.90 16.17 30.40
N THR A 217 -25.18 16.07 30.01
CA THR A 217 -25.60 15.31 28.83
C THR A 217 -25.20 16.00 27.51
N ALA A 218 -25.25 17.33 27.45
CA ALA A 218 -24.76 18.09 26.31
C ALA A 218 -23.24 17.90 26.09
N VAL A 219 -22.45 17.83 27.17
CA VAL A 219 -21.01 17.54 27.08
C VAL A 219 -20.73 16.15 26.50
N PHE A 220 -21.51 15.14 26.90
CA PHE A 220 -21.44 13.79 26.31
C PHE A 220 -21.77 13.80 24.82
N PHE A 221 -22.87 14.46 24.47
CA PHE A 221 -23.31 14.60 23.10
C PHE A 221 -22.22 15.25 22.24
N LYS A 222 -21.62 16.36 22.70
CA LYS A 222 -20.52 17.05 22.04
C LYS A 222 -19.33 16.14 21.74
N GLN A 223 -18.91 15.32 22.71
CA GLN A 223 -17.74 14.46 22.54
C GLN A 223 -18.01 13.30 21.58
N ALA A 224 -19.18 12.66 21.70
CA ALA A 224 -19.61 11.63 20.76
C ALA A 224 -19.72 12.18 19.33
N LEU A 225 -20.31 13.37 19.20
CA LEU A 225 -20.43 14.08 17.92
C LEU A 225 -19.04 14.40 17.34
N ALA A 226 -18.11 14.93 18.14
CA ALA A 226 -16.76 15.23 17.68
C ALA A 226 -16.04 13.99 17.14
N LYS A 227 -16.14 12.85 17.83
CA LYS A 227 -15.59 11.57 17.36
C LYS A 227 -16.20 11.15 16.03
N SER A 228 -17.54 11.17 15.92
CA SER A 228 -18.23 10.83 14.67
C SER A 228 -17.86 11.74 13.50
N VAL A 229 -17.70 13.05 13.74
CA VAL A 229 -17.25 13.98 12.69
C VAL A 229 -15.80 13.71 12.29
N ILE A 230 -14.90 13.45 13.24
CA ILE A 230 -13.50 13.10 12.93
C ILE A 230 -13.43 11.85 12.05
N ASP A 231 -14.09 10.78 12.47
CA ASP A 231 -14.09 9.49 11.75
C ASP A 231 -14.65 9.68 10.33
N HIS A 232 -15.75 10.43 10.18
CA HIS A 232 -16.34 10.68 8.87
C HIS A 232 -15.46 11.56 7.97
N VAL A 233 -14.81 12.59 8.52
CA VAL A 233 -13.90 13.45 7.76
C VAL A 233 -12.68 12.65 7.27
N ILE A 234 -12.14 11.74 8.08
CA ILE A 234 -11.06 10.83 7.66
C ILE A 234 -11.50 9.98 6.46
N ASP A 235 -12.76 9.54 6.40
CA ASP A 235 -13.30 8.77 5.29
C ASP A 235 -13.47 9.58 3.99
N LEU A 236 -13.66 10.90 4.10
CA LEU A 236 -13.83 11.80 2.95
C LEU A 236 -12.51 12.21 2.31
N ILE A 237 -11.44 12.37 3.11
CA ILE A 237 -10.14 12.89 2.66
C ILE A 237 -9.48 12.08 1.52
N PRO A 238 -9.54 10.73 1.47
CA PRO A 238 -9.00 9.96 0.34
C PRO A 238 -9.51 10.43 -1.03
N LEU A 239 -10.75 10.91 -1.11
CA LEU A 239 -11.32 11.46 -2.34
C LEU A 239 -10.69 12.80 -2.74
N ASP A 240 -10.44 13.71 -1.78
CA ASP A 240 -9.75 14.97 -2.08
C ASP A 240 -8.27 14.74 -2.47
N ILE A 241 -7.61 13.76 -1.81
CA ILE A 241 -6.26 13.34 -2.18
C ILE A 241 -6.27 12.84 -3.62
N GLN A 242 -7.19 11.93 -3.94
CA GLN A 242 -7.34 11.41 -5.30
C GLN A 242 -7.52 12.56 -6.30
N GLU A 243 -8.50 13.44 -6.11
CA GLU A 243 -8.77 14.57 -7.01
C GLU A 243 -7.51 15.43 -7.22
N THR A 244 -6.80 15.76 -6.14
CA THR A 244 -5.58 16.59 -6.19
C THR A 244 -4.45 15.91 -6.96
N MET A 245 -4.23 14.63 -6.73
CA MET A 245 -3.18 13.87 -7.39
C MET A 245 -3.52 13.60 -8.86
N MET A 246 -4.79 13.38 -9.20
CA MET A 246 -5.25 13.24 -10.58
C MET A 246 -5.05 14.53 -11.38
N LEU A 247 -5.35 15.70 -10.79
CA LEU A 247 -5.08 17.01 -11.39
C LEU A 247 -3.59 17.24 -11.63
N LYS A 248 -2.73 16.76 -10.73
CA LYS A 248 -1.27 16.86 -10.87
C LYS A 248 -0.73 16.00 -12.02
N PHE A 249 -1.29 14.81 -12.24
CA PHE A 249 -0.78 13.81 -13.21
C PHE A 249 -1.65 13.62 -14.47
N SER A 250 -2.54 14.57 -14.76
CA SER A 250 -3.31 14.66 -16.03
C SER A 250 -4.11 13.40 -16.43
N HIS A 251 -4.54 12.57 -15.48
CA HIS A 251 -5.35 11.36 -15.67
C HIS A 251 -4.77 10.29 -16.63
N GLN A 252 -3.51 10.40 -17.06
CA GLN A 252 -2.93 9.53 -18.07
C GLN A 252 -1.67 8.84 -17.55
N LYS A 253 -1.60 7.51 -17.69
CA LYS A 253 -0.44 6.70 -17.31
C LYS A 253 0.87 7.21 -17.90
N TYR A 254 0.85 7.68 -19.14
CA TYR A 254 2.02 8.26 -19.79
C TYR A 254 2.62 9.43 -19.02
N SER A 255 1.77 10.26 -18.40
CA SER A 255 2.22 11.40 -17.61
C SER A 255 3.03 10.95 -16.40
N ILE A 256 2.60 9.86 -15.74
CA ILE A 256 3.38 9.24 -14.65
C ILE A 256 4.69 8.66 -15.17
N ILE A 257 4.66 7.93 -16.29
CA ILE A 257 5.87 7.35 -16.89
C ILE A 257 6.88 8.46 -17.18
N ARG A 258 6.44 9.55 -17.83
CA ARG A 258 7.26 10.73 -18.12
C ARG A 258 7.83 11.35 -16.84
N ASP A 259 6.99 11.63 -15.84
CA ASP A 259 7.41 12.32 -14.62
C ASP A 259 8.38 11.46 -13.80
N VAL A 260 8.21 10.14 -13.80
CA VAL A 260 9.16 9.17 -13.23
C VAL A 260 10.49 9.18 -13.98
N MET A 261 10.45 9.18 -15.32
CA MET A 261 11.66 9.26 -16.14
C MET A 261 12.39 10.60 -15.94
N GLU A 262 11.67 11.72 -15.84
CA GLU A 262 12.24 13.03 -15.53
C GLU A 262 12.89 13.02 -14.14
N TYR A 263 12.21 12.48 -13.13
CA TYR A 263 12.76 12.28 -11.79
C TYR A 263 14.08 11.47 -11.81
N ILE A 264 14.10 10.32 -12.50
CA ILE A 264 15.30 9.47 -12.59
C ILE A 264 16.44 10.19 -13.31
N ALA A 265 16.16 10.94 -14.37
CA ALA A 265 17.20 11.65 -15.12
C ALA A 265 17.85 12.79 -14.31
N GLU A 266 17.04 13.52 -13.54
CA GLU A 266 17.48 14.69 -12.78
C GLU A 266 18.09 14.34 -11.42
N HIS A 267 17.51 13.36 -10.72
CA HIS A 267 17.81 13.08 -9.32
C HIS A 267 18.28 11.64 -9.08
N GLY A 268 17.98 10.72 -10.01
CA GLY A 268 18.20 9.30 -9.79
C GLY A 268 19.62 8.84 -10.02
N ASP A 269 20.02 7.84 -9.24
CA ASP A 269 21.23 7.06 -9.44
C ASP A 269 20.94 5.82 -10.32
N PHE A 270 21.98 4.99 -10.53
CA PHE A 270 21.83 3.75 -11.27
C PHE A 270 20.85 2.77 -10.60
N GLU A 271 20.80 2.72 -9.27
CA GLU A 271 19.95 1.77 -8.54
C GLU A 271 18.46 2.13 -8.69
N GLU A 272 18.11 3.41 -8.59
CA GLU A 272 16.75 3.87 -8.88
C GLU A 272 16.36 3.60 -10.34
N CYS A 273 17.27 3.87 -11.28
CA CYS A 273 17.06 3.54 -12.68
C CYS A 273 16.82 2.03 -12.89
N TYR A 274 17.68 1.18 -12.32
CA TYR A 274 17.59 -0.25 -12.48
C TYR A 274 16.33 -0.81 -11.81
N ARG A 275 15.94 -0.28 -10.65
CA ARG A 275 14.67 -0.65 -9.98
C ARG A 275 13.46 -0.30 -10.82
N TYR A 276 13.40 0.90 -11.39
CA TYR A 276 12.30 1.28 -12.27
C TYR A 276 12.26 0.44 -13.54
N ILE A 277 13.44 0.13 -14.10
CA ILE A 277 13.52 -0.76 -15.24
C ILE A 277 12.94 -2.12 -14.83
N SER A 278 13.57 -2.79 -13.86
CA SER A 278 13.32 -4.17 -13.42
C SER A 278 11.92 -4.46 -12.89
N ASP A 279 11.31 -3.52 -12.14
CA ASP A 279 10.00 -3.68 -11.53
C ASP A 279 9.23 -2.34 -11.50
N PRO A 280 8.75 -1.85 -12.65
CA PRO A 280 8.21 -0.50 -12.77
C PRO A 280 6.96 -0.30 -11.90
N ASN A 281 6.15 -1.34 -11.69
CA ASN A 281 4.95 -1.24 -10.86
C ASN A 281 5.28 -0.88 -9.41
N THR A 282 6.19 -1.65 -8.79
CA THR A 282 6.62 -1.41 -7.39
C THR A 282 7.31 -0.07 -7.27
N PHE A 283 8.21 0.27 -8.21
CA PHE A 283 8.89 1.56 -8.20
C PHE A 283 7.90 2.74 -8.27
N VAL A 284 6.92 2.67 -9.18
CA VAL A 284 5.91 3.72 -9.34
C VAL A 284 5.03 3.84 -8.11
N GLN A 285 4.67 2.73 -7.47
CA GLN A 285 3.90 2.76 -6.22
C GLN A 285 4.66 3.46 -5.09
N GLU A 286 5.95 3.15 -4.92
CA GLU A 286 6.81 3.83 -3.95
C GLU A 286 6.96 5.32 -4.27
N TRP A 287 7.22 5.64 -5.54
CA TRP A 287 7.37 7.02 -6.01
C TRP A 287 6.08 7.82 -5.82
N LEU A 288 4.92 7.29 -6.22
CA LEU A 288 3.61 7.93 -6.03
C LEU A 288 3.28 8.11 -4.56
N THR A 289 3.63 7.15 -3.70
CA THR A 289 3.46 7.29 -2.25
C THR A 289 4.23 8.49 -1.73
N LYS A 290 5.50 8.63 -2.14
CA LYS A 290 6.34 9.78 -1.79
C LYS A 290 5.77 11.09 -2.34
N GLN A 291 5.36 11.12 -3.61
CA GLN A 291 4.78 12.31 -4.23
C GLN A 291 3.48 12.74 -3.56
N MET A 292 2.60 11.78 -3.21
CA MET A 292 1.38 12.03 -2.46
C MET A 292 1.72 12.58 -1.07
N HIS A 293 2.67 11.96 -0.36
CA HIS A 293 3.03 12.39 0.99
C HIS A 293 3.54 13.84 1.00
N THR A 294 4.46 14.17 0.09
CA THR A 294 4.95 15.54 -0.13
C THR A 294 3.81 16.50 -0.51
N CYS A 295 2.91 16.10 -1.41
CA CYS A 295 1.82 16.98 -1.83
C CYS A 295 0.79 17.25 -0.72
N ILE A 296 0.57 16.27 0.17
CA ILE A 296 -0.56 16.29 1.10
C ILE A 296 -0.15 16.72 2.51
N PHE A 297 1.03 16.30 2.98
CA PHE A 297 1.45 16.45 4.37
C PHE A 297 2.56 17.47 4.59
N ASP A 298 3.33 17.83 3.55
CA ASP A 298 4.33 18.88 3.68
C ASP A 298 3.66 20.24 3.93
N LYS A 299 4.34 21.06 4.73
CA LYS A 299 3.85 22.38 5.12
C LYS A 299 3.92 23.34 3.95
N MET A 300 2.82 24.03 3.68
CA MET A 300 2.75 25.16 2.76
C MET A 300 2.98 26.49 3.48
N GLN A 301 2.96 27.59 2.72
CA GLN A 301 2.97 28.94 3.29
C GLN A 301 1.84 29.10 4.33
N GLY A 302 2.20 29.54 5.54
CA GLY A 302 1.26 29.64 6.67
C GLY A 302 1.24 28.42 7.61
N ASN A 303 2.21 27.50 7.50
CA ASN A 303 2.41 26.37 8.44
C ASN A 303 1.23 25.36 8.47
N ARG A 304 0.42 25.31 7.41
CA ARG A 304 -0.65 24.32 7.20
C ARG A 304 -0.30 23.40 6.04
N ASN A 305 -0.69 22.14 6.11
CA ASN A 305 -0.58 21.19 5.00
C ASN A 305 -1.95 20.99 4.32
N GLN A 306 -1.95 20.34 3.15
CA GLN A 306 -3.17 20.14 2.35
C GLN A 306 -4.19 19.28 3.11
N TYR A 307 -3.70 18.27 3.85
CA TYR A 307 -4.53 17.42 4.71
C TYR A 307 -5.39 18.24 5.68
N ALA A 308 -4.78 19.17 6.42
CA ALA A 308 -5.50 20.03 7.35
C ALA A 308 -6.50 20.96 6.64
N ILE A 309 -6.20 21.39 5.41
CA ILE A 309 -7.09 22.24 4.61
C ILE A 309 -8.34 21.45 4.18
N PHE A 310 -8.17 20.22 3.67
CA PHE A 310 -9.29 19.35 3.31
C PHE A 310 -10.17 19.03 4.52
N ALA A 311 -9.53 18.66 5.64
CA ALA A 311 -10.25 18.37 6.86
C ALA A 311 -11.07 19.59 7.33
N GLN A 312 -10.48 20.79 7.39
CA GLN A 312 -11.19 22.01 7.79
C GLN A 312 -12.37 22.34 6.87
N LYS A 313 -12.21 22.14 5.55
CA LYS A 313 -13.28 22.34 4.57
C LYS A 313 -14.47 21.41 4.85
N HIS A 314 -14.23 20.13 5.12
CA HIS A 314 -15.28 19.17 5.43
C HIS A 314 -15.91 19.40 6.80
N VAL A 315 -15.09 19.65 7.83
CA VAL A 315 -15.55 19.96 9.20
C VAL A 315 -16.53 21.13 9.18
N ARG A 316 -16.18 22.24 8.52
CA ARG A 316 -17.06 23.42 8.40
C ARG A 316 -18.39 23.09 7.74
N LYS A 317 -18.37 22.35 6.62
CA LYS A 317 -19.59 21.95 5.92
C LYS A 317 -20.48 21.08 6.81
N ILE A 318 -19.91 20.10 7.49
CA ILE A 318 -20.64 19.19 8.38
C ILE A 318 -21.20 19.97 9.58
N CYS A 319 -20.42 20.85 10.21
CA CYS A 319 -20.85 21.65 11.36
C CYS A 319 -22.02 22.59 11.05
N ILE A 320 -22.06 23.19 9.86
CA ILE A 320 -23.22 24.01 9.42
C ILE A 320 -24.51 23.17 9.39
N GLU A 321 -24.43 21.94 8.88
CA GLU A 321 -25.60 21.06 8.80
C GLU A 321 -25.98 20.45 10.17
N ILE A 322 -25.00 20.22 11.04
CA ILE A 322 -25.23 19.86 12.44
C ILE A 322 -26.02 20.96 13.16
N GLU A 323 -25.63 22.23 13.00
CA GLU A 323 -26.30 23.37 13.63
C GLU A 323 -27.78 23.43 13.19
N LYS A 324 -28.05 23.32 11.89
CA LYS A 324 -29.41 23.20 11.35
C LYS A 324 -30.18 22.02 11.92
N ALA A 325 -29.55 20.85 12.03
CA ALA A 325 -30.19 19.64 12.56
C ALA A 325 -30.54 19.78 14.05
N VAL A 326 -29.69 20.45 14.84
CA VAL A 326 -29.93 20.78 16.26
C VAL A 326 -31.13 21.73 16.39
N GLU A 327 -31.18 22.79 15.59
CA GLU A 327 -32.31 23.73 15.55
C GLU A 327 -33.63 23.04 15.14
N GLY A 328 -33.57 22.19 14.10
CA GLY A 328 -34.72 21.41 13.63
C GLY A 328 -35.23 20.43 14.68
N ALA A 329 -34.32 19.76 15.40
CA ALA A 329 -34.67 18.82 16.47
C ALA A 329 -35.33 19.53 17.67
N SER A 330 -34.91 20.76 17.99
CA SER A 330 -35.55 21.62 18.99
C SER A 330 -37.02 21.89 18.66
N THR A 331 -37.30 22.23 17.40
CA THR A 331 -38.66 22.50 16.90
C THR A 331 -39.54 21.25 16.95
N ALA A 332 -38.98 20.08 16.61
CA ALA A 332 -39.69 18.81 16.65
C ALA A 332 -39.99 18.33 18.08
N ALA A 333 -39.12 18.61 19.04
CA ALA A 333 -39.31 18.26 20.46
C ALA A 333 -40.34 19.16 21.17
N GLY A 334 -40.43 20.45 20.79
CA GLY A 334 -41.40 21.40 21.33
C GLY A 334 -42.85 21.20 20.85
N ASN A 335 -43.06 20.50 19.74
CA ASN A 335 -44.40 20.23 19.19
C ASN A 335 -45.12 19.13 19.99
N LYS A 336 -46.06 19.53 20.86
CA LYS A 336 -46.98 18.66 21.64
C LYS A 336 -47.88 17.73 20.81
N PHE A 337 -47.79 17.71 19.48
CA PHE A 337 -48.74 17.07 18.56
C PHE A 337 -48.28 15.77 17.87
N SER A 338 -47.06 15.27 18.11
CA SER A 338 -46.65 13.99 17.50
C SER A 338 -47.19 12.79 18.30
N ARG A 339 -48.47 12.47 18.09
CA ARG A 339 -49.20 11.34 18.73
C ARG A 339 -48.81 9.95 18.22
N ASN A 340 -47.87 9.84 17.28
CA ASN A 340 -47.55 8.58 16.59
C ASN A 340 -46.21 7.94 16.96
N ILE A 341 -45.45 8.48 17.91
CA ILE A 341 -44.21 7.85 18.40
C ILE A 341 -44.45 7.34 19.82
N LYS A 342 -44.49 6.01 20.00
CA LYS A 342 -44.54 5.30 21.29
C LYS A 342 -43.24 5.45 22.09
N CYS A 343 -42.73 6.67 22.28
CA CYS A 343 -41.50 6.92 23.03
C CYS A 343 -41.74 8.04 24.06
N HIS A 344 -41.65 7.69 25.34
CA HIS A 344 -41.97 8.54 26.48
C HIS A 344 -40.85 9.55 26.85
N SER A 345 -39.64 9.43 26.29
CA SER A 345 -38.52 10.35 26.58
C SER A 345 -38.41 11.47 25.53
N PRO A 346 -38.51 12.76 25.93
CA PRO A 346 -38.28 13.90 25.06
C PRO A 346 -36.90 13.91 24.39
N VAL A 347 -35.85 13.51 25.11
CA VAL A 347 -34.48 13.42 24.57
C VAL A 347 -34.36 12.35 23.50
N LYS A 348 -34.96 11.16 23.69
CA LYS A 348 -34.93 10.13 22.63
C LYS A 348 -35.56 10.63 21.33
N ARG A 349 -36.67 11.36 21.42
CA ARG A 349 -37.32 11.96 20.25
C ARG A 349 -36.44 13.02 19.59
N TRP A 350 -35.78 13.85 20.38
CA TRP A 350 -34.82 14.84 19.89
C TRP A 350 -33.67 14.14 19.13
N MET A 351 -33.09 13.09 19.71
CA MET A 351 -31.98 12.33 19.11
C MET A 351 -32.38 11.64 17.80
N ALA A 352 -33.57 11.05 17.75
CA ALA A 352 -34.11 10.44 16.53
C ALA A 352 -34.31 11.50 15.42
N SER A 353 -34.84 12.68 15.78
CA SER A 353 -35.04 13.79 14.84
C SER A 353 -33.71 14.37 14.33
N PHE A 354 -32.74 14.57 15.23
CA PHE A 354 -31.38 15.01 14.89
C PHE A 354 -30.70 14.03 13.94
N SER A 355 -30.69 12.73 14.29
CA SER A 355 -30.04 11.69 13.49
C SER A 355 -30.68 11.52 12.11
N SER A 356 -32.02 11.56 12.05
CA SER A 356 -32.76 11.47 10.79
C SER A 356 -32.41 12.62 9.84
N GLN A 357 -32.32 13.85 10.34
CA GLN A 357 -31.99 15.02 9.52
C GLN A 357 -30.59 14.89 8.87
N LEU A 358 -29.57 14.51 9.65
CA LEU A 358 -28.21 14.36 9.14
C LEU A 358 -28.05 13.18 8.17
N ASN A 359 -28.72 12.06 8.45
CA ASN A 359 -28.71 10.90 7.56
C ASN A 359 -29.44 11.16 6.23
N ASN A 360 -30.62 11.80 6.28
CA ASN A 360 -31.39 12.11 5.07
C ASN A 360 -30.67 13.10 4.16
N ALA A 361 -29.91 14.03 4.76
CA ALA A 361 -29.04 14.95 4.04
C ALA A 361 -27.74 14.29 3.53
N HIS A 362 -27.47 13.03 3.91
CA HIS A 362 -26.23 12.30 3.60
C HIS A 362 -24.95 13.03 4.07
N VAL A 363 -25.06 13.79 5.18
CA VAL A 363 -23.97 14.65 5.67
C VAL A 363 -23.08 13.94 6.67
N LEU A 364 -23.68 13.19 7.59
CA LEU A 364 -22.96 12.49 8.65
C LEU A 364 -23.75 11.22 9.01
N PRO A 365 -23.18 10.02 8.78
CA PRO A 365 -23.85 8.78 9.10
C PRO A 365 -23.83 8.56 10.62
N ILE A 366 -24.95 8.85 11.28
CA ILE A 366 -25.10 8.69 12.75
C ILE A 366 -26.34 7.88 13.11
N SER A 367 -26.25 7.15 14.22
CA SER A 367 -27.35 6.36 14.76
C SER A 367 -27.56 6.66 16.24
N GLU A 368 -28.68 6.22 16.80
CA GLU A 368 -28.94 6.34 18.24
C GLU A 368 -27.85 5.64 19.09
N TYR A 369 -27.17 4.61 18.54
CA TYR A 369 -26.07 3.92 19.22
C TYR A 369 -24.85 4.79 19.45
N ASN A 370 -24.60 5.78 18.58
CA ASN A 370 -23.52 6.74 18.77
C ASN A 370 -23.70 7.57 20.05
N PHE A 371 -24.92 7.59 20.59
CA PHE A 371 -25.31 8.41 21.73
C PHE A 371 -26.13 7.62 22.77
N SER A 372 -25.88 6.31 22.92
CA SER A 372 -26.58 5.46 23.89
C SER A 372 -26.58 6.06 25.31
N HIS A 373 -25.45 6.61 25.75
CA HIS A 373 -25.32 7.29 27.06
C HIS A 373 -26.19 8.54 27.23
N VAL A 374 -26.55 9.21 26.13
CA VAL A 374 -27.42 10.39 26.13
C VAL A 374 -28.89 9.96 26.21
N THR A 375 -29.24 8.88 25.49
CA THR A 375 -30.63 8.43 25.32
C THR A 375 -31.18 7.66 26.52
N GLU A 376 -30.35 7.18 27.44
CA GLU A 376 -30.77 6.42 28.63
C GLU A 376 -31.35 7.30 29.76
N LYS A 377 -31.17 8.62 29.69
CA LYS A 377 -31.65 9.56 30.73
C LYS A 377 -33.08 10.02 30.48
N SER A 378 -33.91 10.02 31.54
CA SER A 378 -35.35 10.32 31.43
C SER A 378 -35.71 11.79 31.70
N ASP A 379 -34.93 12.50 32.52
CA ASP A 379 -35.33 13.79 33.12
C ASP A 379 -34.52 14.98 32.58
N ILE A 380 -34.27 14.99 31.27
CA ILE A 380 -33.52 16.08 30.62
C ILE A 380 -34.49 17.16 30.11
N ASP A 381 -34.23 18.41 30.50
CA ASP A 381 -34.81 19.58 29.84
C ASP A 381 -34.21 19.73 28.44
N VAL A 382 -34.97 19.31 27.43
CA VAL A 382 -34.53 19.35 26.02
C VAL A 382 -34.28 20.77 25.54
N ILE A 383 -34.97 21.78 26.07
CA ILE A 383 -34.78 23.17 25.65
C ILE A 383 -33.42 23.65 26.12
N ASN A 384 -33.13 23.51 27.42
CA ASN A 384 -31.84 23.90 27.97
C ASN A 384 -30.69 23.05 27.40
N PHE A 385 -30.89 21.74 27.24
CA PHE A 385 -29.95 20.85 26.54
C PHE A 385 -29.61 21.35 25.13
N THR A 386 -30.62 21.69 24.33
CA THR A 386 -30.41 22.17 22.95
C THR A 386 -29.63 23.49 22.95
N GLN A 387 -29.97 24.42 23.85
CA GLN A 387 -29.27 25.69 23.95
C GLN A 387 -27.78 25.48 24.28
N ILE A 388 -27.48 24.62 25.27
CA ILE A 388 -26.09 24.30 25.65
C ILE A 388 -25.34 23.64 24.48
N VAL A 389 -26.00 22.76 23.72
CA VAL A 389 -25.39 22.17 22.52
C VAL A 389 -25.01 23.25 21.51
N LEU A 390 -25.95 24.14 21.16
CA LEU A 390 -25.72 25.24 20.20
C LEU A 390 -24.56 26.14 20.64
N GLU A 391 -24.52 26.53 21.91
CA GLU A 391 -23.45 27.37 22.48
C GLU A 391 -22.06 26.70 22.36
N GLN A 392 -22.00 25.37 22.39
CA GLN A 392 -20.75 24.61 22.34
C GLN A 392 -20.34 24.14 20.93
N LEU A 393 -21.21 24.24 19.92
CA LEU A 393 -20.91 23.72 18.58
C LEU A 393 -19.67 24.39 17.97
N LYS A 394 -19.53 25.70 18.13
CA LYS A 394 -18.37 26.44 17.61
C LYS A 394 -17.05 25.99 18.24
N GLU A 395 -17.03 25.82 19.57
CA GLU A 395 -15.85 25.30 20.28
C GLU A 395 -15.53 23.86 19.87
N THR A 396 -16.56 23.07 19.56
CA THR A 396 -16.44 21.69 19.06
C THR A 396 -15.80 21.69 17.67
N GLU A 397 -16.27 22.53 16.76
CA GLU A 397 -15.69 22.72 15.43
C GLU A 397 -14.20 23.10 15.53
N GLU A 398 -13.86 24.08 16.36
CA GLU A 398 -12.48 24.53 16.57
C GLU A 398 -11.59 23.40 17.14
N THR A 399 -12.14 22.58 18.04
CA THR A 399 -11.44 21.43 18.62
C THR A 399 -11.15 20.36 17.57
N ILE A 400 -12.13 20.04 16.72
CA ILE A 400 -11.95 19.10 15.61
C ILE A 400 -10.93 19.64 14.60
N CYS A 401 -11.01 20.93 14.24
CA CYS A 401 -10.03 21.55 13.37
C CYS A 401 -8.61 21.47 13.93
N ARG A 402 -8.46 21.68 15.25
CA ARG A 402 -7.17 21.58 15.95
C ARG A 402 -6.63 20.15 15.99
N TYR A 403 -7.49 19.16 16.12
CA TYR A 403 -7.12 17.75 15.97
C TYR A 403 -6.41 17.54 14.63
N PHE A 404 -7.07 17.87 13.52
CA PHE A 404 -6.49 17.67 12.17
C PHE A 404 -5.23 18.51 11.89
N MET A 405 -5.10 19.70 12.47
CA MET A 405 -3.88 20.50 12.34
C MET A 405 -2.67 19.87 13.02
N ASN A 406 -2.88 19.09 14.08
CA ASN A 406 -1.83 18.49 14.88
C ASN A 406 -1.63 16.98 14.59
N THR A 407 -2.42 16.41 13.68
CA THR A 407 -2.32 15.00 13.31
C THR A 407 -0.99 14.72 12.60
N ASN A 408 -0.23 13.76 13.14
CA ASN A 408 0.93 13.20 12.45
C ASN A 408 0.45 12.23 11.35
N SER A 409 0.98 12.38 10.13
CA SER A 409 0.62 11.53 8.98
C SER A 409 0.78 10.03 9.27
N ASN A 410 1.76 9.65 10.08
CA ASN A 410 2.06 8.25 10.39
C ASN A 410 1.00 7.60 11.29
N ASN A 411 0.18 8.42 11.97
CA ASN A 411 -0.87 7.96 12.87
C ASN A 411 -2.23 7.85 12.16
N ILE A 412 -2.33 8.33 10.92
CA ILE A 412 -3.59 8.26 10.16
C ILE A 412 -3.78 6.82 9.70
N LYS A 413 -4.95 6.27 10.00
CA LYS A 413 -5.39 4.98 9.48
C LYS A 413 -6.56 5.20 8.54
N TRP A 414 -6.42 4.70 7.32
CA TRP A 414 -7.42 4.87 6.28
C TRP A 414 -8.34 3.65 6.22
N LYS A 415 -9.65 3.86 5.97
CA LYS A 415 -10.52 2.73 5.60
C LYS A 415 -10.22 2.23 4.19
N ILE A 416 -9.84 3.16 3.30
CA ILE A 416 -9.44 2.88 1.92
C ILE A 416 -8.09 3.54 1.67
N SER A 417 -7.10 2.76 1.23
CA SER A 417 -5.75 3.27 0.93
C SER A 417 -5.78 4.28 -0.23
N PRO A 418 -5.38 5.55 0.01
CA PRO A 418 -5.31 6.55 -1.07
C PRO A 418 -4.33 6.14 -2.16
N VAL A 419 -3.17 5.56 -1.80
CA VAL A 419 -2.16 5.10 -2.76
C VAL A 419 -2.70 3.98 -3.65
N LYS A 420 -3.44 3.03 -3.07
CA LYS A 420 -4.06 1.95 -3.84
C LYS A 420 -5.03 2.51 -4.89
N GLN A 421 -5.89 3.44 -4.46
CA GLN A 421 -6.83 4.10 -5.37
C GLN A 421 -6.11 4.86 -6.49
N LEU A 422 -4.97 5.50 -6.21
CA LEU A 422 -4.14 6.16 -7.22
C LEU A 422 -3.51 5.16 -8.19
N MET A 423 -2.97 4.04 -7.70
CA MET A 423 -2.43 2.98 -8.56
C MET A 423 -3.52 2.40 -9.47
N ASP A 424 -4.70 2.15 -8.93
CA ASP A 424 -5.83 1.59 -9.68
C ASP A 424 -6.32 2.54 -10.79
N GLN A 425 -6.34 3.85 -10.53
CA GLN A 425 -6.83 4.84 -11.48
C GLN A 425 -5.78 5.33 -12.49
N LEU A 426 -4.53 5.55 -12.05
CA LEU A 426 -3.50 6.17 -12.89
C LEU A 426 -2.56 5.16 -13.53
N TRP A 427 -2.32 4.02 -12.88
CA TRP A 427 -1.37 3.01 -13.37
C TRP A 427 -2.07 1.85 -14.07
N GLY A 428 -3.10 1.27 -13.46
CA GLY A 428 -3.90 0.23 -14.10
C GLY A 428 -3.13 -1.06 -14.38
N CYS A 429 -3.04 -1.46 -15.65
CA CYS A 429 -2.38 -2.69 -16.08
C CYS A 429 -0.91 -2.74 -15.64
N THR A 430 -0.49 -3.81 -14.98
CA THR A 430 0.87 -3.94 -14.43
C THR A 430 1.81 -4.75 -15.33
N SER A 431 1.32 -5.28 -16.45
CA SER A 431 2.10 -6.05 -17.42
C SER A 431 3.21 -5.19 -18.06
N THR A 432 4.34 -5.83 -18.38
CA THR A 432 5.51 -5.17 -19.01
C THR A 432 5.99 -5.96 -20.22
N CYS A 433 6.54 -5.24 -21.21
CA CYS A 433 6.99 -5.83 -22.46
C CYS A 433 7.99 -6.98 -22.21
N PRO A 434 7.85 -8.15 -22.84
CA PRO A 434 8.71 -9.30 -22.55
C PRO A 434 10.18 -9.10 -22.92
N PHE A 435 10.48 -8.16 -23.82
CA PHE A 435 11.84 -7.89 -24.31
C PHE A 435 12.56 -6.75 -23.56
N CYS A 436 11.83 -5.66 -23.27
CA CYS A 436 12.43 -4.44 -22.71
C CYS A 436 11.78 -3.99 -21.38
N SER A 437 10.74 -4.69 -20.93
CA SER A 437 9.94 -4.40 -19.73
C SER A 437 9.40 -2.97 -19.62
N GLU A 438 9.23 -2.30 -20.75
CA GLU A 438 8.41 -1.08 -20.75
C GLU A 438 6.99 -1.42 -20.26
N PRO A 439 6.39 -0.61 -19.38
CA PRO A 439 5.01 -0.81 -18.93
C PRO A 439 4.00 -0.82 -20.08
N CYS A 440 2.95 -1.64 -19.94
CA CYS A 440 1.77 -1.54 -20.79
C CYS A 440 1.13 -0.15 -20.63
N LYS A 441 0.66 0.45 -21.73
CA LYS A 441 0.06 1.78 -21.74
C LYS A 441 -1.36 1.85 -21.17
N SER A 442 -2.04 0.71 -21.03
CA SER A 442 -3.42 0.66 -20.55
C SER A 442 -3.54 1.01 -19.06
N THR A 443 -4.54 1.83 -18.73
CA THR A 443 -5.01 2.08 -17.36
C THR A 443 -6.10 1.10 -16.92
N ASP A 444 -6.66 0.32 -17.84
CA ASP A 444 -7.57 -0.78 -17.53
C ASP A 444 -6.75 -2.05 -17.26
N LYS A 445 -6.97 -2.70 -16.11
CA LYS A 445 -6.25 -3.92 -15.69
C LYS A 445 -6.65 -5.14 -16.51
N ASP A 446 -7.89 -5.19 -16.94
CA ASP A 446 -8.51 -6.38 -17.54
C ASP A 446 -8.68 -6.22 -19.06
N HIS A 447 -7.98 -5.24 -19.65
CA HIS A 447 -8.12 -4.90 -21.07
C HIS A 447 -7.86 -6.07 -22.03
N THR A 448 -7.04 -7.05 -21.63
CA THR A 448 -6.79 -8.26 -22.42
C THR A 448 -7.99 -9.21 -22.46
N GLU A 449 -8.84 -9.22 -21.43
CA GLU A 449 -10.09 -10.00 -21.43
C GLU A 449 -11.09 -9.45 -22.45
N LEU A 450 -10.97 -8.17 -22.79
CA LEU A 450 -11.73 -7.50 -23.85
C LEU A 450 -11.11 -7.68 -25.25
N GLY A 451 -10.07 -8.51 -25.37
CA GLY A 451 -9.39 -8.78 -26.65
C GLY A 451 -8.44 -7.67 -27.11
N VAL A 452 -8.05 -6.74 -26.22
CA VAL A 452 -7.07 -5.69 -26.52
C VAL A 452 -5.67 -6.15 -26.09
N ASP A 453 -4.77 -6.34 -27.04
CA ASP A 453 -3.37 -6.73 -26.78
C ASP A 453 -2.65 -5.70 -25.88
N HIS A 454 -1.69 -6.17 -25.07
CA HIS A 454 -0.75 -5.31 -24.38
C HIS A 454 0.12 -4.53 -25.38
N GLN A 455 0.28 -3.24 -25.13
CA GLN A 455 1.03 -2.32 -25.98
C GLN A 455 1.82 -1.33 -25.11
N CYS A 456 2.98 -0.90 -25.56
CA CYS A 456 3.76 0.14 -24.90
C CYS A 456 3.66 1.46 -25.69
N LEU A 457 3.96 2.59 -25.05
CA LEU A 457 4.04 3.89 -25.74
C LEU A 457 5.41 4.12 -26.37
N GLN A 458 6.43 3.51 -25.80
CA GLN A 458 7.80 3.53 -26.28
C GLN A 458 8.41 2.16 -25.95
N HIS A 459 9.65 1.93 -26.33
CA HIS A 459 10.39 0.75 -25.92
C HIS A 459 11.78 1.13 -25.42
N ARG A 460 12.40 0.22 -24.67
CA ARG A 460 13.75 0.38 -24.13
C ARG A 460 14.75 -0.49 -24.88
N ILE A 461 16.02 -0.20 -24.65
CA ILE A 461 17.11 -1.03 -25.12
C ILE A 461 17.08 -2.37 -24.39
N GLU A 462 17.06 -3.47 -25.15
CA GLU A 462 16.93 -4.82 -24.57
C GLU A 462 18.11 -5.20 -23.68
N GLY A 463 19.32 -4.71 -23.98
CA GLY A 463 20.52 -4.95 -23.18
C GLY A 463 20.45 -4.42 -21.74
N PHE A 464 19.52 -3.51 -21.40
CA PHE A 464 19.27 -3.15 -20.00
C PHE A 464 18.85 -4.36 -19.14
N TYR A 465 18.24 -5.36 -19.77
CA TYR A 465 17.82 -6.62 -19.16
C TYR A 465 18.85 -7.74 -19.29
N GLY A 466 20.04 -7.43 -19.80
CA GLY A 466 21.08 -8.41 -20.01
C GLY A 466 20.94 -9.18 -21.32
N THR A 467 19.99 -8.84 -22.19
CA THR A 467 19.81 -9.47 -23.52
C THR A 467 21.09 -9.33 -24.35
N LYS A 468 21.47 -10.42 -25.01
CA LYS A 468 22.69 -10.55 -25.82
C LYS A 468 22.36 -11.10 -27.20
N TRP A 469 23.23 -10.88 -28.17
CA TRP A 469 23.08 -11.54 -29.47
C TRP A 469 23.47 -13.01 -29.42
N LYS A 470 22.83 -13.84 -30.27
CA LYS A 470 23.14 -15.28 -30.40
C LYS A 470 24.62 -15.58 -30.59
N HIS A 471 25.27 -14.79 -31.43
CA HIS A 471 26.63 -15.03 -31.89
C HIS A 471 27.66 -14.09 -31.24
N SER A 472 27.24 -13.24 -30.30
CA SER A 472 28.14 -12.33 -29.59
C SER A 472 27.89 -12.36 -28.09
N ASP A 473 28.96 -12.30 -27.29
CA ASP A 473 28.82 -12.20 -25.83
C ASP A 473 28.43 -10.79 -25.36
N LYS A 474 28.04 -9.91 -26.29
CA LYS A 474 27.77 -8.49 -26.06
C LYS A 474 26.29 -8.21 -25.85
N LEU A 475 26.00 -7.24 -24.99
CA LEU A 475 24.65 -6.74 -24.73
C LEU A 475 24.10 -5.98 -25.93
N VAL A 476 22.85 -6.28 -26.25
CA VAL A 476 22.09 -5.69 -27.35
C VAL A 476 21.86 -4.18 -27.10
N ILE A 477 22.02 -3.37 -28.14
CA ILE A 477 21.69 -1.93 -28.09
C ILE A 477 20.42 -1.58 -28.87
N SER A 478 19.78 -2.55 -29.54
CA SER A 478 18.55 -2.35 -30.30
C SER A 478 17.30 -2.33 -29.39
N PHE A 479 16.19 -1.93 -30.01
CA PHE A 479 14.88 -1.79 -29.39
C PHE A 479 13.93 -2.82 -30.00
N CYS A 480 13.06 -3.43 -29.19
CA CYS A 480 12.21 -4.51 -29.68
C CYS A 480 11.24 -4.09 -30.80
N ASN A 481 10.82 -2.81 -30.88
CA ASN A 481 10.01 -2.31 -32.01
C ASN A 481 10.76 -2.24 -33.34
N VAL A 482 12.09 -2.13 -33.29
CA VAL A 482 12.97 -2.26 -34.45
C VAL A 482 13.19 -3.73 -34.77
N ASP A 483 13.46 -4.54 -33.74
CA ASP A 483 13.87 -5.93 -33.93
C ASP A 483 12.74 -6.82 -34.50
N VAL A 484 11.47 -6.54 -34.16
CA VAL A 484 10.30 -7.23 -34.76
C VAL A 484 10.11 -6.97 -36.26
N GLN A 485 10.78 -5.97 -36.83
CA GLN A 485 10.77 -5.73 -38.28
C GLN A 485 11.81 -6.58 -39.03
N CYS A 486 12.76 -7.20 -38.33
CA CYS A 486 13.86 -7.90 -38.97
C CYS A 486 13.57 -9.39 -39.12
N ASP A 487 13.68 -9.90 -40.35
CA ASP A 487 13.51 -11.32 -40.66
C ASP A 487 14.61 -12.22 -40.09
N THR A 488 15.79 -11.66 -39.80
CA THR A 488 16.98 -12.42 -39.45
C THR A 488 17.38 -12.33 -37.98
N LEU A 489 16.80 -11.39 -37.22
CA LEU A 489 17.09 -11.27 -35.80
C LEU A 489 16.34 -12.33 -35.02
N LEU A 490 17.06 -12.97 -34.10
CA LEU A 490 16.53 -14.04 -33.26
C LEU A 490 16.63 -13.61 -31.79
N PHE A 491 15.58 -13.87 -31.01
CA PHE A 491 15.63 -13.81 -29.56
C PHE A 491 15.75 -15.21 -28.97
N SER A 492 16.41 -15.32 -27.82
CA SER A 492 16.47 -16.55 -27.05
C SER A 492 15.17 -16.71 -26.26
N TYR A 493 14.56 -17.87 -26.37
CA TYR A 493 13.45 -18.32 -25.53
C TYR A 493 13.83 -19.67 -24.93
N GLN A 494 13.91 -19.76 -23.61
CA GLN A 494 14.13 -21.07 -22.99
C GLN A 494 12.79 -21.82 -22.84
N ASN A 495 12.76 -23.08 -23.22
CA ASN A 495 11.61 -23.95 -22.98
C ASN A 495 11.63 -24.54 -21.56
N LYS A 496 10.56 -25.22 -21.14
CA LYS A 496 10.43 -25.79 -19.76
C LYS A 496 11.58 -26.72 -19.36
N GLY A 497 12.28 -27.34 -20.33
CA GLY A 497 13.45 -28.20 -20.13
C GLY A 497 14.82 -27.51 -20.03
N CYS A 498 14.88 -26.17 -19.96
CA CYS A 498 16.13 -25.38 -20.02
C CYS A 498 16.89 -25.47 -21.35
N GLU A 499 16.26 -25.98 -22.40
CA GLU A 499 16.76 -25.89 -23.77
C GLU A 499 16.50 -24.48 -24.32
N GLU A 500 17.55 -23.84 -24.81
CA GLU A 500 17.48 -22.52 -25.45
C GLU A 500 17.02 -22.69 -26.90
N GLU A 501 15.84 -22.15 -27.20
CA GLU A 501 15.29 -22.05 -28.54
C GLU A 501 15.55 -20.63 -29.06
N TRP A 502 15.96 -20.50 -30.33
CA TRP A 502 16.18 -19.21 -30.97
C TRP A 502 15.07 -18.96 -31.98
N ILE A 503 14.28 -17.92 -31.75
CA ILE A 503 13.03 -17.64 -32.49
C ILE A 503 13.17 -16.29 -33.17
N ALA A 504 12.69 -16.18 -34.40
CA ALA A 504 12.69 -14.91 -35.11
C ALA A 504 11.83 -13.88 -34.37
N TYR A 505 12.32 -12.65 -34.21
CA TYR A 505 11.56 -11.60 -33.53
C TYR A 505 10.17 -11.37 -34.17
N LYS A 506 10.04 -11.49 -35.50
CA LYS A 506 8.73 -11.41 -36.19
C LYS A 506 7.71 -12.47 -35.73
N GLU A 507 8.18 -13.58 -35.16
CA GLU A 507 7.36 -14.69 -34.68
C GLU A 507 7.12 -14.62 -33.16
N TYR A 508 7.41 -13.49 -32.51
CA TYR A 508 7.27 -13.33 -31.06
C TYR A 508 5.89 -13.71 -30.53
N LYS A 509 4.82 -13.49 -31.32
CA LYS A 509 3.44 -13.85 -30.94
C LYS A 509 3.24 -15.35 -30.67
N THR A 510 4.13 -16.21 -31.16
CA THR A 510 4.11 -17.66 -30.83
C THR A 510 4.38 -17.91 -29.34
N LYS A 511 5.14 -17.03 -28.68
CA LYS A 511 5.46 -17.11 -27.25
C LYS A 511 4.72 -16.05 -26.42
N TYR A 512 4.43 -14.90 -27.02
CA TYR A 512 3.78 -13.76 -26.37
C TYR A 512 2.52 -13.31 -27.15
N PRO A 513 1.47 -14.16 -27.23
CA PRO A 513 0.31 -13.91 -28.08
C PRO A 513 -0.52 -12.69 -27.67
N GLN A 514 -0.49 -12.32 -26.39
CA GLN A 514 -1.21 -11.17 -25.83
C GLN A 514 -0.48 -9.83 -26.00
N TRP A 515 0.67 -9.81 -26.68
CA TRP A 515 1.45 -8.60 -26.91
C TRP A 515 1.33 -8.16 -28.36
N TYR A 516 1.18 -6.84 -28.55
CA TYR A 516 1.38 -6.16 -29.82
C TYR A 516 2.50 -5.15 -29.67
N ILE A 517 3.64 -5.47 -30.26
CA ILE A 517 4.78 -4.57 -30.41
C ILE A 517 4.64 -3.91 -31.77
N GLU A 518 4.34 -2.62 -31.78
CA GLU A 518 4.18 -1.85 -33.01
C GLU A 518 5.52 -1.75 -33.75
N PRO A 519 5.63 -2.26 -34.99
CA PRO A 519 6.85 -2.16 -35.75
C PRO A 519 7.10 -0.70 -36.17
N SER A 520 8.14 -0.07 -35.63
CA SER A 520 8.51 1.32 -35.96
C SER A 520 10.03 1.52 -35.89
N PRO A 521 10.64 2.33 -36.78
CA PRO A 521 12.04 2.72 -36.66
C PRO A 521 12.30 3.75 -35.55
N ASP A 522 11.25 4.27 -34.92
CA ASP A 522 11.36 5.28 -33.88
C ASP A 522 12.02 4.70 -32.62
N THR A 523 12.99 5.43 -32.10
CA THR A 523 13.79 4.98 -30.96
C THR A 523 13.90 6.09 -29.92
N SER A 524 13.78 5.70 -28.65
CA SER A 524 13.72 6.66 -27.55
C SER A 524 15.10 7.27 -27.28
N LYS A 525 15.25 8.58 -27.60
CA LYS A 525 16.48 9.34 -27.29
C LYS A 525 16.76 9.35 -25.79
N TYR A 526 15.72 9.31 -24.96
CA TYR A 526 15.88 9.16 -23.52
C TYR A 526 16.62 7.88 -23.17
N TRP A 527 16.18 6.73 -23.69
CA TRP A 527 16.82 5.44 -23.39
C TRP A 527 18.24 5.32 -23.99
N MET A 528 18.50 5.93 -25.14
CA MET A 528 19.86 6.05 -25.68
C MET A 528 20.79 6.85 -24.75
N TRP A 529 20.32 8.00 -24.27
CA TRP A 529 21.06 8.84 -23.33
C TRP A 529 21.29 8.12 -22.00
N MET A 530 20.27 7.44 -21.49
CA MET A 530 20.36 6.63 -20.27
C MET A 530 21.40 5.52 -20.36
N LEU A 531 21.46 4.81 -21.50
CA LEU A 531 22.51 3.83 -21.74
C LEU A 531 23.89 4.47 -21.71
N CYS A 532 24.07 5.63 -22.36
CA CYS A 532 25.36 6.32 -22.36
C CYS A 532 25.76 6.80 -20.96
N ARG A 533 24.79 7.22 -20.15
CA ARG A 533 24.99 7.68 -18.77
C ARG A 533 25.45 6.56 -17.84
N TYR A 534 24.80 5.39 -17.90
CA TYR A 534 25.03 4.29 -16.96
C TYR A 534 25.63 3.04 -17.62
N GLN A 535 26.36 3.21 -18.74
CA GLN A 535 26.90 2.10 -19.51
C GLN A 535 27.71 1.15 -18.62
N LYS A 536 28.66 1.69 -17.85
CA LYS A 536 29.60 0.88 -17.06
C LYS A 536 28.89 0.10 -15.96
N GLU A 537 27.87 0.70 -15.37
CA GLU A 537 27.06 0.13 -14.30
C GLU A 537 26.20 -1.03 -14.83
N PHE A 538 25.56 -0.86 -16.00
CA PHE A 538 24.88 -1.96 -16.68
C PHE A 538 25.86 -3.07 -17.10
N GLU A 539 27.04 -2.72 -17.61
CA GLU A 539 28.05 -3.71 -17.99
C GLU A 539 28.57 -4.50 -16.78
N ALA A 540 28.76 -3.83 -15.64
CA ALA A 540 29.13 -4.45 -14.38
C ALA A 540 28.00 -5.35 -13.84
N LYS A 541 26.75 -4.87 -13.88
CA LYS A 541 25.56 -5.61 -13.45
C LYS A 541 25.40 -6.92 -14.19
N HIS A 542 25.56 -6.90 -15.50
CA HIS A 542 25.39 -8.06 -16.37
C HIS A 542 26.69 -8.84 -16.64
N LYS A 543 27.83 -8.35 -16.11
CA LYS A 543 29.19 -8.86 -16.36
C LYS A 543 29.51 -9.02 -17.86
N ARG A 544 28.98 -8.13 -18.69
CA ARG A 544 29.04 -8.19 -20.16
C ARG A 544 29.17 -6.78 -20.72
N LYS A 545 29.88 -6.61 -21.84
CA LYS A 545 30.00 -5.30 -22.50
C LYS A 545 28.84 -5.08 -23.47
N PHE A 546 28.43 -3.83 -23.67
CA PHE A 546 27.55 -3.51 -24.78
C PHE A 546 28.28 -3.63 -26.13
N GLU A 547 27.47 -3.75 -27.18
CA GLU A 547 27.95 -3.46 -28.53
C GLU A 547 28.44 -2.02 -28.69
N SER A 548 29.09 -1.76 -29.83
CA SER A 548 29.67 -0.44 -30.09
C SER A 548 28.57 0.63 -30.16
N ILE A 549 28.40 1.37 -29.06
CA ILE A 549 27.44 2.47 -28.96
C ILE A 549 27.81 3.58 -29.96
N PRO A 550 26.88 4.00 -30.84
CA PRO A 550 27.12 5.06 -31.81
C PRO A 550 27.61 6.37 -31.19
N ARG A 551 28.51 7.09 -31.88
CA ARG A 551 29.01 8.40 -31.42
C ARG A 551 27.89 9.43 -31.25
N SER A 552 26.85 9.36 -32.10
CA SER A 552 25.69 10.25 -32.01
C SER A 552 24.95 10.12 -30.67
N TRP A 553 24.88 8.92 -30.09
CA TRP A 553 24.21 8.70 -28.80
C TRP A 553 25.01 9.30 -27.65
N LYS A 554 26.34 9.18 -27.70
CA LYS A 554 27.25 9.76 -26.71
C LYS A 554 27.21 11.29 -26.66
N ASN A 555 26.73 11.92 -27.72
CA ASN A 555 26.58 13.37 -27.81
C ASN A 555 25.20 13.87 -27.33
N LEU A 556 24.26 12.97 -26.99
CA LEU A 556 22.95 13.38 -26.48
C LEU A 556 23.10 14.05 -25.11
N SER A 557 22.46 15.20 -24.96
CA SER A 557 22.34 15.88 -23.66
C SER A 557 21.08 15.44 -22.90
N MET A 558 21.11 15.56 -21.57
CA MET A 558 19.92 15.34 -20.73
C MET A 558 18.74 16.20 -21.18
N LYS A 559 18.99 17.45 -21.60
CA LYS A 559 17.95 18.36 -22.09
C LYS A 559 17.31 17.86 -23.40
N GLU A 560 18.05 17.19 -24.27
CA GLU A 560 17.50 16.57 -25.49
C GLU A 560 16.73 15.29 -25.17
N ALA A 561 17.24 14.47 -24.25
CA ALA A 561 16.56 13.29 -23.73
C ALA A 561 15.20 13.64 -23.12
N LEU A 562 15.15 14.61 -22.21
CA LEU A 562 13.89 15.05 -21.59
C LEU A 562 12.93 15.70 -22.58
N ARG A 563 13.43 16.43 -23.58
CA ARG A 563 12.58 16.96 -24.67
C ARG A 563 11.92 15.86 -25.49
N SER A 564 12.57 14.71 -25.67
CA SER A 564 11.96 13.59 -26.39
C SER A 564 10.78 12.94 -25.66
N LEU A 565 10.60 13.18 -24.35
CA LEU A 565 9.46 12.67 -23.59
C LEU A 565 8.20 13.55 -23.67
N LYS A 566 8.29 14.73 -24.30
CA LYS A 566 7.19 15.70 -24.38
C LYS A 566 6.36 15.58 -25.66
N HIS A 567 6.69 14.63 -26.52
CA HIS A 567 6.10 14.42 -27.82
C HIS A 567 5.40 13.08 -27.90
#